data_AF-A0AAD7R5M1-F1
#
_entry.id   AF-A0AAD7R5M1-F1
#
_cell.length_a   1.000
_cell.length_b   1.000
_cell.length_c   1.000
_cell.angle_alpha   90.00
_cell.angle_beta   90.00
_cell.angle_gamma   90.00
#
_symmetry.space_group_name_H-M   'P 1'
#
loop_
_entity.id
_entity.type
_entity.pdbx_description
1 polymer ?
#
loop_
_entity_poly.entity_id
_entity_poly.type
_entity_poly.pdbx_seq_one_letter_code
_entity_poly.pdbx_strand_id
1 'polypeptide(L)'
;MFSWCWSREGFGAMIAGYSPVVQALLGTLFTWGLTAAGAALVFVFSSGQKRILDGSLGFAAGVMLAASYWSLLAPAIDMAEDSGKYGAFAFLPVAVGFTLGAAFVYCADLLLPLL
;
A
#
# COMPACT_ATOMS: atom_id res chain seq x y z
N MET A 1 1.44 8.29 -2.59
CA MET A 1 2.51 9.30 -2.53
C MET A 1 3.84 8.78 -3.08
N PHE A 2 4.37 7.65 -2.58
CA PHE A 2 5.68 7.12 -2.98
C PHE A 2 5.79 6.56 -4.42
N SER A 3 4.68 6.13 -5.03
CA SER A 3 4.73 5.46 -6.33
C SER A 3 4.72 6.37 -7.56
N TRP A 4 4.22 7.61 -7.45
CA TRP A 4 4.21 8.54 -8.58
C TRP A 4 5.56 9.24 -8.79
N CYS A 5 6.40 9.36 -7.75
CA CYS A 5 7.76 9.89 -7.86
C CYS A 5 8.73 8.83 -8.45
N TRP A 6 8.50 7.54 -8.19
CA TRP A 6 9.43 6.48 -8.58
C TRP A 6 9.19 5.90 -9.98
N SER A 7 7.96 5.98 -10.51
CA SER A 7 7.66 5.42 -11.85
C SER A 7 7.90 6.39 -13.01
N ARG A 8 8.10 7.69 -12.74
CA ARG A 8 8.29 8.72 -13.78
C ARG A 8 9.68 9.36 -13.78
N GLU A 9 10.48 9.10 -12.76
CA GLU A 9 11.88 9.48 -12.69
C GLU A 9 12.69 8.20 -12.76
N GLY A 10 13.66 8.13 -13.67
CA GLY A 10 14.52 6.98 -13.79
C GLY A 10 15.18 6.61 -12.46
N PHE A 11 15.85 5.47 -12.48
CA PHE A 11 16.86 5.06 -11.51
C PHE A 11 18.08 6.04 -11.49
N GLY A 12 17.84 7.34 -11.63
CA GLY A 12 18.78 8.43 -11.65
C GLY A 12 18.41 9.43 -10.55
N ALA A 13 19.18 9.35 -9.47
CA ALA A 13 19.47 10.43 -8.52
C ALA A 13 18.27 11.12 -7.81
N MET A 14 17.88 10.60 -6.64
CA MET A 14 17.41 11.52 -5.59
C MET A 14 18.58 12.21 -4.86
N ILE A 15 19.82 11.72 -5.04
CA ILE A 15 21.06 12.39 -4.68
C ILE A 15 22.08 12.10 -5.79
N ALA A 16 22.54 13.13 -6.50
CA ALA A 16 23.59 12.97 -7.51
C ALA A 16 24.90 12.55 -6.82
N GLY A 17 25.37 11.32 -7.08
CA GLY A 17 26.68 10.82 -6.64
C GLY A 17 26.70 9.76 -5.54
N TYR A 18 25.56 9.27 -5.05
CA TYR A 18 25.51 8.17 -4.05
C TYR A 18 25.06 6.84 -4.67
N SER A 19 25.67 5.74 -4.21
CA SER A 19 25.35 4.39 -4.67
C SER A 19 23.88 4.03 -4.38
N PRO A 20 23.13 3.46 -5.35
CA PRO A 20 21.74 3.01 -5.16
C PRO A 20 21.54 2.12 -3.91
N VAL A 21 22.59 1.40 -3.51
CA VAL A 21 22.60 0.53 -2.33
C VAL A 21 22.46 1.33 -1.03
N VAL A 22 23.12 2.49 -0.91
CA VAL A 22 23.05 3.31 0.30
C VAL A 22 21.68 3.99 0.43
N GLN A 23 21.10 4.41 -0.69
CA GLN A 23 19.75 4.97 -0.72
C GLN A 23 18.69 3.93 -0.34
N ALA A 24 18.81 2.70 -0.84
CA ALA A 24 17.96 1.59 -0.42
C ALA A 24 18.13 1.24 1.07
N LEU A 25 19.36 1.29 1.59
CA LEU A 25 19.66 0.99 2.99
C LEU A 25 19.08 2.05 3.95
N LEU A 26 19.16 3.34 3.59
CA LEU A 26 18.50 4.41 4.35
C LEU A 26 16.97 4.33 4.26
N GLY A 27 16.42 4.02 3.09
CA GLY A 27 14.98 3.82 2.92
C GLY A 27 14.45 2.67 3.78
N THR A 28 15.14 1.53 3.78
CA THR A 28 14.76 0.36 4.59
C THR A 28 14.90 0.60 6.09
N LEU A 29 15.99 1.23 6.55
CA LEU A 29 16.16 1.63 7.95
C LEU A 29 15.06 2.59 8.41
N PHE A 30 14.68 3.54 7.56
CA PHE A 30 13.59 4.47 7.86
C PHE A 30 12.24 3.75 8.00
N THR A 31 11.92 2.81 7.10
CA THR A 31 10.69 1.99 7.19
C THR A 31 10.67 1.14 8.46
N TRP A 32 11.79 0.52 8.82
CA TRP A 32 11.92 -0.23 10.07
C TRP A 32 11.79 0.68 11.29
N GLY A 33 12.39 1.88 11.24
CA GLY A 33 12.30 2.88 12.30
C GLY A 33 10.87 3.35 12.56
N LEU A 34 10.10 3.63 11.49
CA LEU A 34 8.68 3.96 11.61
C LEU A 34 7.85 2.81 12.18
N THR A 35 8.15 1.56 11.79
CA THR A 35 7.49 0.36 12.32
C THR A 35 7.78 0.19 13.81
N ALA A 36 9.05 0.34 14.21
CA ALA A 36 9.47 0.29 15.60
C ALA A 36 8.85 1.43 16.43
N ALA A 37 8.78 2.64 15.88
CA ALA A 37 8.11 3.78 16.54
C ALA A 37 6.61 3.53 16.72
N GLY A 38 5.93 2.98 15.71
CA GLY A 38 4.52 2.59 15.79
C GLY A 38 4.27 1.53 16.87
N ALA A 39 5.13 0.51 16.96
CA ALA A 39 5.07 -0.51 18.00
C ALA A 39 5.42 0.04 19.40
N ALA A 40 6.36 0.98 19.49
CA ALA A 40 6.76 1.62 20.75
C ALA A 40 5.61 2.38 21.42
N LEU A 41 4.70 2.97 20.62
CA LEU A 41 3.49 3.64 21.13
C LEU A 41 2.58 2.70 21.93
N VAL A 42 2.58 1.39 21.65
CA VAL A 42 1.77 0.39 22.40
C VAL A 42 2.24 0.25 23.85
N PHE A 43 3.53 0.46 24.14
CA PHE A 43 4.04 0.41 25.51
C PHE A 43 3.63 1.61 26.36
N VAL A 44 3.29 2.74 25.74
CA VAL A 44 2.79 3.95 26.42
C VAL A 44 1.28 3.87 26.67
N PHE A 45 0.52 3.24 25.76
CA PHE A 45 -0.92 3.03 25.89
C PHE A 45 -1.24 1.66 26.50
N SER A 46 -1.12 1.55 27.83
CA SER A 46 -1.48 0.33 28.57
C SER A 46 -2.99 0.07 28.56
N SER A 47 -3.39 -1.05 27.94
CA SER A 47 -4.57 -1.94 28.15
C SER A 47 -5.99 -1.42 28.42
N GLY A 48 -6.25 -0.11 28.52
CA GLY A 48 -7.54 0.40 29.02
C GLY A 48 -8.60 0.75 27.96
N GLN A 49 -8.22 1.03 26.71
CA GLN A 49 -9.14 1.68 25.75
C GLN A 49 -9.15 0.96 24.40
N LYS A 50 -9.97 -0.10 24.28
CA LYS A 50 -10.20 -0.80 22.99
C LYS A 50 -10.53 0.17 21.85
N ARG A 51 -11.21 1.29 22.16
CA ARG A 51 -11.50 2.38 21.21
C ARG A 51 -10.26 2.99 20.53
N ILE A 52 -9.13 3.10 21.22
CA ILE A 52 -7.90 3.64 20.64
C ILE A 52 -7.24 2.60 19.73
N LEU A 53 -7.28 1.32 20.13
CA LEU A 53 -6.78 0.21 19.32
C LEU A 53 -7.61 0.03 18.03
N ASP A 54 -8.93 0.09 18.13
CA ASP A 54 -9.83 0.04 16.97
C ASP A 54 -9.60 1.25 16.07
N GLY A 55 -9.31 2.42 16.65
CA GLY A 55 -8.94 3.63 15.92
C GLY A 55 -7.61 3.52 15.17
N SER A 56 -6.58 2.91 15.75
CA SER A 56 -5.28 2.73 15.09
C SER A 56 -5.34 1.66 14.00
N LEU A 57 -6.09 0.58 14.21
CA LEU A 57 -6.37 -0.43 13.18
C LEU A 57 -7.14 0.17 12.00
N GLY A 58 -8.15 1.00 12.27
CA GLY A 58 -8.88 1.75 11.24
C GLY A 58 -8.00 2.75 10.48
N PHE A 59 -7.10 3.45 11.17
CA PHE A 59 -6.14 4.35 10.54
C PHE A 59 -5.16 3.60 9.62
N ALA A 60 -4.62 2.47 10.09
CA ALA A 60 -3.73 1.62 9.29
C ALA A 60 -4.44 1.09 8.03
N ALA A 61 -5.67 0.61 8.17
CA ALA A 61 -6.49 0.20 7.03
C ALA A 61 -6.73 1.36 6.04
N GLY A 62 -7.02 2.57 6.54
CA GLY A 62 -7.22 3.76 5.72
C GLY A 62 -5.97 4.16 4.91
N VAL A 63 -4.79 4.20 5.54
CA VAL A 63 -3.52 4.51 4.86
C VAL A 63 -3.21 3.50 3.77
N MET A 64 -3.49 2.22 4.00
CA MET A 64 -3.26 1.14 3.02
C MET A 64 -4.17 1.26 1.79
N LEU A 65 -5.46 1.57 2.01
CA LEU A 65 -6.42 1.77 0.92
C LEU A 65 -6.08 3.02 0.08
N ALA A 66 -5.75 4.12 0.77
CA ALA A 66 -5.28 5.36 0.16
C ALA A 66 -4.08 5.10 -0.76
N ALA A 67 -3.02 4.50 -0.22
CA ALA A 67 -1.81 4.21 -0.98
C ALA A 67 -2.13 3.39 -2.24
N SER A 68 -2.95 2.35 -2.11
CA SER A 68 -3.36 1.48 -3.22
C SER A 68 -4.13 2.23 -4.31
N TYR A 69 -5.04 3.14 -3.96
CA TYR A 69 -5.81 3.91 -4.94
C TYR A 69 -4.92 4.79 -5.83
N TRP A 70 -4.08 5.63 -5.21
CA TRP A 70 -3.22 6.54 -5.96
C TRP A 70 -2.04 5.84 -6.65
N SER A 71 -1.54 4.76 -6.06
CA SER A 71 -0.36 4.05 -6.55
C SER A 71 -0.66 3.03 -7.64
N LEU A 72 -1.82 2.37 -7.58
CA LEU A 72 -2.16 1.21 -8.42
C LEU A 72 -3.44 1.45 -9.20
N LEU A 73 -4.51 1.91 -8.54
CA LEU A 73 -5.82 1.99 -9.18
C LEU A 73 -5.88 3.09 -10.26
N ALA A 74 -5.37 4.29 -9.94
CA ALA A 74 -5.29 5.41 -10.90
C ALA A 74 -4.45 5.06 -12.16
N PRO A 75 -3.19 4.61 -12.04
CA PRO A 75 -2.42 4.22 -13.23
C PRO A 75 -2.98 2.97 -13.92
N ALA A 76 -3.63 2.03 -13.21
CA ALA A 76 -4.27 0.87 -13.85
C ALA A 76 -5.46 1.26 -14.73
N ILE A 77 -6.21 2.30 -14.36
CA ILE A 77 -7.32 2.83 -15.18
C ILE A 77 -6.75 3.49 -16.44
N ASP A 78 -5.70 4.31 -16.32
CA ASP A 78 -5.03 4.94 -17.47
C ASP A 78 -4.48 3.88 -18.44
N MET A 79 -3.84 2.82 -17.93
CA MET A 79 -3.34 1.70 -18.75
C MET A 79 -4.46 0.89 -19.42
N ALA A 80 -5.61 0.75 -18.76
CA ALA A 80 -6.77 0.05 -19.31
C ALA A 80 -7.46 0.87 -20.42
N GLU A 81 -7.46 2.20 -20.31
CA GLU A 81 -7.98 3.13 -21.32
C GLU A 81 -7.08 3.16 -22.58
N ASP A 82 -5.75 3.20 -22.40
CA ASP A 82 -4.77 3.18 -23.50
C ASP A 82 -4.76 1.85 -24.29
N SER A 83 -5.16 0.75 -23.65
CA SER A 83 -5.18 -0.59 -24.25
C SER A 83 -6.31 -0.81 -25.28
N GLY A 84 -7.21 0.17 -25.46
CA GLY A 84 -8.14 0.28 -26.60
C GLY A 84 -9.20 -0.84 -26.76
N LYS A 85 -9.29 -1.82 -25.86
CA LYS A 85 -10.22 -2.96 -25.95
C LYS A 85 -11.58 -2.74 -25.27
N TYR A 86 -11.67 -1.76 -24.37
CA TYR A 86 -12.89 -1.37 -23.69
C TYR A 86 -12.80 0.13 -23.46
N GLY A 87 -13.57 0.96 -24.18
CA GLY A 87 -13.56 2.42 -24.04
C GLY A 87 -14.03 2.89 -22.66
N ALA A 88 -15.23 3.49 -22.55
CA ALA A 88 -15.79 4.01 -21.29
C ALA A 88 -15.99 2.98 -20.14
N PHE A 89 -15.61 1.71 -20.35
CA PHE A 89 -15.65 0.62 -19.36
C PHE A 89 -14.26 0.21 -18.84
N ALA A 90 -13.21 1.03 -19.01
CA ALA A 90 -11.87 0.77 -18.49
C ALA A 90 -11.83 0.53 -16.95
N PHE A 91 -12.81 1.03 -16.20
CA PHE A 91 -12.96 0.75 -14.78
C PHE A 91 -13.36 -0.71 -14.48
N LEU A 92 -13.99 -1.41 -15.44
CA LEU A 92 -14.53 -2.75 -15.27
C LEU A 92 -13.43 -3.81 -15.03
N PRO A 93 -12.37 -3.93 -15.85
CA PRO A 93 -11.29 -4.89 -15.60
C PRO A 93 -10.55 -4.60 -14.28
N VAL A 94 -10.36 -3.32 -13.94
CA VAL A 94 -9.70 -2.92 -12.68
C VAL A 94 -10.57 -3.29 -11.47
N ALA A 95 -11.87 -3.00 -11.52
CA ALA A 95 -12.82 -3.36 -10.47
C ALA A 95 -12.94 -4.88 -10.32
N VAL A 96 -13.08 -5.63 -11.42
CA VAL A 96 -13.15 -7.10 -11.39
C VAL A 96 -11.88 -7.71 -10.80
N GLY A 97 -10.70 -7.21 -11.19
CA GLY A 97 -9.42 -7.66 -10.63
C GLY A 97 -9.31 -7.36 -9.14
N PHE A 98 -9.70 -6.16 -8.71
CA PHE A 98 -9.70 -5.78 -7.29
C PHE A 98 -10.68 -6.61 -6.46
N THR A 99 -11.91 -6.83 -6.95
CA THR A 99 -12.92 -7.64 -6.25
C THR A 99 -12.52 -9.11 -6.20
N LEU A 100 -11.90 -9.66 -7.25
CA LEU A 100 -11.39 -11.03 -7.25
C LEU A 100 -10.25 -11.20 -6.23
N GLY A 101 -9.33 -10.23 -6.15
CA GLY A 101 -8.27 -10.22 -5.13
C GLY A 101 -8.84 -10.14 -3.71
N ALA A 102 -9.84 -9.28 -3.48
CA ALA A 102 -10.51 -9.18 -2.18
C ALA A 102 -11.25 -10.48 -1.82
N ALA A 103 -11.94 -11.10 -2.79
CA ALA A 103 -12.60 -12.39 -2.60
C ALA A 103 -11.61 -13.52 -2.29
N PHE A 104 -10.43 -13.50 -2.91
CA PHE A 104 -9.36 -14.45 -2.62
C PHE A 104 -8.88 -14.35 -1.18
N VAL A 105 -8.59 -13.15 -0.69
CA VAL A 105 -8.18 -12.94 0.72
C VAL A 105 -9.29 -13.36 1.67
N TYR A 106 -10.54 -13.01 1.36
CA TYR A 106 -11.71 -13.45 2.14
C TYR A 106 -11.83 -14.97 2.21
N CYS A 107 -11.67 -15.67 1.08
CA CYS A 107 -11.64 -17.14 1.07
C CYS A 107 -10.49 -17.71 1.89
N ALA A 108 -9.31 -17.10 1.86
CA ALA A 108 -8.18 -17.51 2.70
C ALA A 108 -8.49 -17.32 4.20
N ASP A 109 -9.11 -16.20 4.58
CA ASP A 109 -9.58 -15.96 5.95
C ASP A 109 -10.64 -16.99 6.41
N LEU A 110 -11.47 -17.52 5.50
CA LEU A 110 -12.44 -18.58 5.81
C LEU A 110 -11.80 -19.97 5.93
N LEU A 111 -10.72 -20.23 5.18
CA LEU A 111 -9.99 -21.49 5.24
C LEU A 111 -9.13 -21.62 6.50
N LEU A 112 -8.56 -20.52 6.99
CA LEU A 112 -7.71 -20.50 8.18
C LEU A 112 -8.37 -21.09 9.45
N PRO A 113 -9.63 -20.77 9.82
CA PRO A 113 -10.28 -21.38 10.98
C PRO A 113 -10.76 -22.83 10.74
N LEU A 114 -10.74 -23.31 9.48
CA LEU A 114 -11.12 -24.67 9.12
C LEU A 114 -9.92 -25.64 9.10
N LEU A 115 -8.69 -25.12 9.01
CA LEU A 115 -7.41 -25.85 9.04
C LEU A 115 -6.90 -25.99 10.48
#